data_AF-A0AAE0SHF4-F1
#
_entry.id   AF-A0AAE0SHF4-F1
#
_cell.length_a   1.000
_cell.length_b   1.000
_cell.length_c   1.000
_cell.angle_alpha   90.00
_cell.angle_beta   90.00
_cell.angle_gamma   90.00
#
_symmetry.space_group_name_H-M   'P 1'
#
loop_
_entity.id
_entity.type
_entity.pdbx_description
1 polymer ?
#
loop_
_entity_poly.entity_id
_entity_poly.type
_entity_poly.pdbx_seq_one_letter_code
_entity_poly.pdbx_strand_id
1 'polypeptide(L)'
;MASTRRVAVVTGSNKGIGFGIVRGLCKTFNGDVYLTARNEGLGRKAVEDLKKEGLNPLFHQLDISDSTSIQNLKAFLQKQYGGLDILVNNAGIFKDETDAPFAEKVEETLKLNFWDTLAVCEVLYPLLRPHARVVNLGSILSTLAFGRCSDSLKAKISNPNISMDQLKDLMRDFEAVAKAGTVEENGWPKWAYHVSKIGVRVMTYIQAKAFAHDSSKPDIIVNSCCPGYVNTDMTNHKGTKTIDEGAVTPLYLALLPANVESPKGEFVTGSNKGIGFGIVRGLCKTFNGDVYLTARNEGLGRKAVEDLKKEGLNPLFHQLDISDSTSIQILKALLQKQYGGLDVLVNNAGIFKDETDAPFAEKVEETLKLNFWDTLAVCEVLYPLLRPHARVVNVGSIYSTMAFGRCSDSLKAIISNPNISMDQLKDLMREFEAVAKAGTVEENGWPKWAYHVSKIGVRVMSYIQAKAFAHDSSRPDIIVNSCCPGSVHTDTNYNGTKTIDEGAVTPLYLALLLPNVESPKGEFVSEKVVEHWPS
;
A
#
# COMPACT_ATOMS: atom_id res chain seq x y z
N MET A 1 20.90 -28.46 -26.82
CA MET A 1 19.61 -27.74 -26.90
C MET A 1 19.47 -26.93 -25.62
N ALA A 2 18.99 -25.68 -25.69
CA ALA A 2 18.74 -24.88 -24.49
C ALA A 2 17.64 -25.54 -23.64
N SER A 3 17.79 -25.48 -22.32
CA SER A 3 16.83 -26.11 -21.39
C SER A 3 15.48 -25.38 -21.40
N THR A 4 14.37 -26.14 -21.43
CA THR A 4 13.02 -25.59 -21.22
C THR A 4 12.74 -25.21 -19.76
N ARG A 5 13.72 -25.44 -18.86
CA ARG A 5 13.62 -25.09 -17.46
C ARG A 5 13.52 -23.57 -17.28
N ARG A 6 12.65 -23.16 -16.36
CA ARG A 6 12.50 -21.74 -16.01
C ARG A 6 13.61 -21.28 -15.08
N VAL A 7 13.96 -20.01 -15.17
CA VAL A 7 15.07 -19.43 -14.38
C VAL A 7 14.69 -18.08 -13.78
N ALA A 8 15.05 -17.90 -12.51
CA ALA A 8 14.91 -16.67 -11.75
C ALA A 8 16.29 -16.15 -11.32
N VAL A 9 16.51 -14.84 -11.42
CA VAL A 9 17.74 -14.17 -10.99
C VAL A 9 17.40 -13.05 -10.00
N VAL A 10 18.07 -13.03 -8.85
CA VAL A 10 17.92 -11.98 -7.84
C VAL A 10 19.25 -11.27 -7.63
N THR A 11 19.33 -9.98 -7.95
CA THR A 11 20.59 -9.21 -7.82
C THR A 11 20.92 -8.89 -6.36
N GLY A 12 22.20 -8.99 -5.96
CA GLY A 12 22.66 -8.61 -4.62
C GLY A 12 21.99 -9.38 -3.49
N SER A 13 21.89 -10.70 -3.63
CA SER A 13 21.03 -11.58 -2.82
C SER A 13 21.77 -12.44 -1.80
N ASN A 14 23.07 -12.19 -1.53
CA ASN A 14 23.80 -12.89 -0.48
C ASN A 14 23.42 -12.49 0.95
N LYS A 15 22.61 -11.44 1.14
CA LYS A 15 22.13 -10.98 2.45
C LYS A 15 20.83 -10.17 2.34
N GLY A 16 20.25 -9.83 3.49
CA GLY A 16 19.11 -8.92 3.60
C GLY A 16 17.88 -9.37 2.82
N ILE A 17 17.17 -8.42 2.21
CA ILE A 17 15.92 -8.67 1.47
C ILE A 17 16.15 -9.63 0.30
N GLY A 18 17.24 -9.47 -0.46
CA GLY A 18 17.57 -10.34 -1.59
C GLY A 18 17.74 -11.82 -1.18
N PHE A 19 18.33 -12.08 -0.01
CA PHE A 19 18.42 -13.43 0.56
C PHE A 19 17.02 -13.99 0.86
N GLY A 20 16.16 -13.19 1.50
CA GLY A 20 14.76 -13.56 1.76
C GLY A 20 13.96 -13.85 0.49
N ILE A 21 14.21 -13.10 -0.59
CA ILE A 21 13.59 -13.32 -1.90
C ILE A 21 14.06 -14.65 -2.51
N VAL A 22 15.37 -14.92 -2.53
CA VAL A 22 15.90 -16.21 -3.03
C VAL A 22 15.30 -17.36 -2.23
N ARG A 23 15.26 -17.25 -0.89
CA ARG A 23 14.62 -18.25 -0.03
C ARG A 23 13.17 -18.50 -0.42
N GLY A 24 12.38 -17.45 -0.60
CA GLY A 24 10.97 -17.57 -0.99
C GLY A 24 10.79 -18.17 -2.37
N LEU A 25 11.59 -17.75 -3.35
CA LEU A 25 11.55 -18.31 -4.72
C LEU A 25 11.91 -19.80 -4.71
N CYS A 26 12.93 -20.23 -3.96
CA CYS A 26 13.26 -21.65 -3.86
C CYS A 26 12.11 -22.51 -3.28
N LYS A 27 11.20 -21.92 -2.51
CA LYS A 27 10.04 -22.61 -1.93
C LYS A 27 8.85 -22.70 -2.90
N THR A 28 8.71 -21.77 -3.83
CA THR A 28 7.46 -21.59 -4.60
C THR A 28 7.65 -21.62 -6.11
N PHE A 29 8.81 -21.23 -6.61
CA PHE A 29 9.09 -21.14 -8.04
C PHE A 29 9.50 -22.51 -8.59
N ASN A 30 8.70 -23.03 -9.53
CA ASN A 30 9.08 -24.21 -10.28
C ASN A 30 10.10 -23.85 -11.38
N GLY A 31 11.39 -23.85 -11.01
CA GLY A 31 12.53 -23.51 -11.87
C GLY A 31 13.83 -23.40 -11.06
N ASP A 32 14.89 -22.96 -11.72
CA ASP A 32 16.18 -22.69 -11.06
C ASP A 32 16.22 -21.24 -10.54
N VAL A 33 16.77 -21.04 -9.35
CA VAL A 33 16.89 -19.72 -8.71
C VAL A 33 18.36 -19.38 -8.51
N TYR A 34 18.82 -18.31 -9.14
CA TYR A 34 20.18 -17.78 -8.98
C TYR A 34 20.23 -16.70 -7.90
N LEU A 35 20.97 -17.03 -6.85
CA LEU A 35 21.55 -16.07 -5.92
C LEU A 35 22.77 -15.43 -6.58
N THR A 36 22.85 -14.11 -6.57
CA THR A 36 23.99 -13.38 -7.12
C THR A 36 24.60 -12.42 -6.12
N ALA A 37 25.91 -12.26 -6.21
CA ALA A 37 26.67 -11.34 -5.37
C ALA A 37 27.97 -10.95 -6.06
N ARG A 38 28.48 -9.77 -5.69
CA ARG A 38 29.78 -9.27 -6.16
C ARG A 38 30.93 -10.15 -5.66
N ASN A 39 30.87 -10.48 -4.37
CA ASN A 39 31.87 -11.32 -3.71
C ASN A 39 31.44 -12.79 -3.77
N GLU A 40 32.24 -13.62 -4.44
CA GLU A 40 31.95 -15.06 -4.58
C GLU A 40 31.87 -15.79 -3.24
N GLY A 41 32.76 -15.49 -2.30
CA GLY A 41 32.79 -16.16 -1.00
C GLY A 41 31.49 -15.93 -0.21
N LEU A 42 31.03 -14.69 -0.15
CA LEU A 42 29.76 -14.34 0.50
C LEU A 42 28.55 -14.96 -0.22
N GLY A 43 28.57 -14.97 -1.55
CA GLY A 43 27.51 -15.58 -2.36
C GLY A 43 27.41 -17.10 -2.17
N ARG A 44 28.55 -17.80 -2.23
CA ARG A 44 28.62 -19.25 -1.98
C ARG A 44 28.21 -19.61 -0.55
N LYS A 45 28.64 -18.82 0.44
CA LYS A 45 28.19 -19.00 1.83
C LYS A 45 26.67 -18.89 1.95
N ALA A 46 26.06 -17.87 1.33
CA ALA A 46 24.61 -17.69 1.36
C ALA A 46 23.85 -18.87 0.70
N VAL A 47 24.40 -19.45 -0.38
CA VAL A 47 23.87 -20.68 -0.97
C VAL A 47 23.95 -21.85 0.00
N GLU A 48 25.08 -22.05 0.67
CA GLU A 48 25.22 -23.13 1.67
C GLU A 48 24.28 -22.94 2.88
N ASP A 49 24.04 -21.70 3.31
CA ASP A 49 23.10 -21.42 4.38
C ASP A 49 21.65 -21.77 3.98
N LEU A 50 21.26 -21.49 2.74
CA LEU A 50 19.95 -21.90 2.20
C LEU A 50 19.84 -23.42 1.98
N LYS A 51 20.94 -24.10 1.63
CA LYS A 51 20.97 -25.57 1.55
C LYS A 51 20.72 -26.24 2.89
N LYS A 52 21.18 -25.66 3.99
CA LYS A 52 20.86 -26.14 5.35
C LYS A 52 19.37 -26.04 5.65
N GLU A 53 18.63 -25.15 4.98
CA GLU A 53 17.17 -25.05 5.05
C GLU A 53 16.46 -26.05 4.11
N GLY A 54 17.19 -26.93 3.41
CA GLY A 54 16.63 -27.87 2.43
C GLY A 54 16.31 -27.25 1.06
N LEU A 55 16.81 -26.04 0.80
CA LEU A 55 16.60 -25.32 -0.46
C LEU A 55 17.81 -25.49 -1.38
N ASN A 56 17.62 -25.32 -2.69
CA ASN A 56 18.68 -25.56 -3.68
C ASN A 56 18.90 -24.36 -4.62
N PRO A 57 19.26 -23.16 -4.10
CA PRO A 57 19.66 -22.06 -4.96
C PRO A 57 20.99 -22.35 -5.65
N LEU A 58 21.14 -21.79 -6.85
CA LEU A 58 22.39 -21.76 -7.61
C LEU A 58 23.10 -20.43 -7.39
N PHE A 59 24.42 -20.39 -7.59
CA PHE A 59 25.21 -19.16 -7.49
C PHE A 59 25.72 -18.72 -8.86
N HIS A 60 25.65 -17.42 -9.14
CA HIS A 60 26.41 -16.77 -10.20
C HIS A 60 26.99 -15.44 -9.69
N GLN A 61 28.27 -15.18 -9.94
CA GLN A 61 28.88 -13.89 -9.60
C GLN A 61 28.21 -12.78 -10.41
N LEU A 62 27.83 -11.68 -9.75
CA LEU A 62 27.31 -10.51 -10.44
C LEU A 62 27.71 -9.25 -9.68
N ASP A 63 28.47 -8.40 -10.36
CA ASP A 63 28.61 -7.00 -10.03
C ASP A 63 27.86 -6.15 -11.03
N ILE A 64 26.76 -5.54 -10.58
CA ILE A 64 25.93 -4.69 -11.43
C ILE A 64 26.65 -3.39 -11.81
N SER A 65 27.73 -3.03 -11.12
CA SER A 65 28.58 -1.88 -11.47
C SER A 65 29.62 -2.20 -12.54
N ASP A 66 29.79 -3.47 -12.93
CA ASP A 66 30.74 -3.93 -13.94
C ASP A 66 30.01 -4.48 -15.17
N SER A 67 30.15 -3.79 -16.30
CA SER A 67 29.52 -4.18 -17.57
C SER A 67 29.97 -5.56 -18.04
N THR A 68 31.22 -5.96 -17.77
CA THR A 68 31.73 -7.29 -18.12
C THR A 68 31.02 -8.37 -17.30
N SER A 69 30.84 -8.15 -15.99
CA SER A 69 30.08 -9.06 -15.12
C SER A 69 28.62 -9.24 -15.60
N ILE A 70 27.94 -8.16 -15.99
CA ILE A 70 26.57 -8.24 -16.54
C ILE A 70 26.54 -9.01 -17.86
N GLN A 71 27.49 -8.77 -18.78
CA GLN A 71 27.57 -9.49 -20.05
C GLN A 71 27.88 -10.98 -19.85
N ASN A 72 28.73 -11.34 -18.88
CA ASN A 72 28.99 -12.72 -18.52
C ASN A 72 27.73 -13.43 -18.03
N LEU A 73 26.92 -12.78 -17.19
CA LEU A 73 25.62 -13.32 -16.77
C LEU A 73 24.67 -13.49 -17.97
N LYS A 74 24.60 -12.52 -18.88
CA LYS A 74 23.79 -12.63 -20.11
C LYS A 74 24.21 -13.84 -20.95
N ALA A 75 25.51 -13.97 -21.23
CA ALA A 75 26.05 -15.07 -22.03
C ALA A 75 25.77 -16.43 -21.37
N PHE A 76 25.90 -16.50 -20.05
CA PHE A 76 25.56 -17.68 -19.27
C PHE A 76 24.07 -18.05 -19.38
N LEU A 77 23.16 -17.11 -19.12
CA LEU A 77 21.71 -17.34 -19.18
C LEU A 77 21.27 -17.73 -20.60
N GLN A 78 21.79 -17.06 -21.63
CA GLN A 78 21.51 -17.39 -23.03
C GLN A 78 21.98 -18.80 -23.39
N LYS A 79 23.17 -19.21 -22.93
CA LYS A 79 23.73 -20.54 -23.22
C LYS A 79 22.98 -21.64 -22.48
N GLN A 80 22.69 -21.44 -21.20
CA GLN A 80 22.15 -22.47 -20.31
C GLN A 80 20.62 -22.62 -20.43
N TYR A 81 19.91 -21.49 -20.49
CA TYR A 81 18.45 -21.45 -20.46
C TYR A 81 17.85 -20.93 -21.78
N GLY A 82 18.59 -20.12 -22.55
CA GLY A 82 18.06 -19.49 -23.76
C GLY A 82 17.00 -18.41 -23.48
N GLY A 83 16.80 -18.03 -22.22
CA GLY A 83 15.89 -16.97 -21.80
C GLY A 83 15.85 -16.79 -20.28
N LEU A 84 15.04 -15.84 -19.82
CA LEU A 84 14.88 -15.44 -18.43
C LEU A 84 13.40 -15.26 -18.08
N ASP A 85 12.94 -15.86 -16.98
CA ASP A 85 11.53 -15.84 -16.56
C ASP A 85 11.28 -14.84 -15.42
N ILE A 86 12.21 -14.74 -14.46
CA ILE A 86 12.09 -13.79 -13.34
C ILE A 86 13.39 -13.01 -13.19
N LEU A 87 13.30 -11.68 -13.15
CA LEU A 87 14.40 -10.80 -12.77
C LEU A 87 13.99 -9.94 -11.59
N VAL A 88 14.69 -10.06 -10.47
CA VAL A 88 14.49 -9.20 -9.31
C VAL A 88 15.71 -8.31 -9.12
N ASN A 89 15.56 -7.03 -9.47
CA ASN A 89 16.57 -6.00 -9.29
C ASN A 89 16.53 -5.49 -7.84
N ASN A 90 17.23 -6.19 -6.96
CA ASN A 90 17.29 -5.94 -5.51
C ASN A 90 18.57 -5.21 -5.07
N ALA A 91 19.68 -5.38 -5.78
CA ALA A 91 20.95 -4.74 -5.43
C ALA A 91 20.79 -3.22 -5.29
N GLY A 92 21.37 -2.66 -4.23
CA GLY A 92 21.33 -1.23 -3.95
C GLY A 92 22.06 -0.87 -2.66
N ILE A 93 22.29 0.42 -2.47
CA ILE A 93 22.94 1.01 -1.29
C ILE A 93 22.11 2.15 -0.72
N PHE A 94 22.33 2.38 0.57
CA PHE A 94 21.93 3.57 1.31
C PHE A 94 23.18 4.09 2.02
N LYS A 95 23.55 5.34 1.79
CA LYS A 95 24.67 6.01 2.48
C LYS A 95 24.09 6.97 3.52
N ASP A 96 24.59 6.91 4.76
CA ASP A 96 24.12 7.77 5.84
C ASP A 96 24.47 9.24 5.54
N GLU A 97 23.70 10.17 6.10
CA GLU A 97 23.84 11.60 5.83
C GLU A 97 25.13 12.18 6.43
N THR A 98 25.78 11.48 7.36
CA THR A 98 27.01 11.91 8.05
C THR A 98 28.31 11.47 7.38
N ASP A 99 28.26 10.56 6.40
CA ASP A 99 29.45 9.76 6.04
C ASP A 99 30.34 10.37 4.95
N ALA A 100 29.80 11.26 4.12
CA ALA A 100 30.49 11.85 2.98
C ALA A 100 29.82 13.15 2.51
N PRO A 101 30.50 13.99 1.70
CA PRO A 101 29.88 15.13 1.01
C PRO A 101 28.63 14.70 0.22
N PHE A 102 27.62 15.58 0.15
CA PHE A 102 26.34 15.24 -0.50
C PHE A 102 26.50 14.83 -1.97
N ALA A 103 27.37 15.52 -2.72
CA ALA A 103 27.64 15.20 -4.12
C ALA A 103 28.16 13.77 -4.32
N GLU A 104 29.09 13.32 -3.48
CA GLU A 104 29.65 11.96 -3.52
C GLU A 104 28.56 10.92 -3.19
N LYS A 105 27.72 11.20 -2.18
CA LYS A 105 26.58 10.32 -1.84
C LYS A 105 25.59 10.21 -3.00
N VAL A 106 25.29 11.31 -3.68
CA VAL A 106 24.43 11.31 -4.87
C VAL A 106 25.04 10.47 -5.97
N GLU A 107 26.31 10.71 -6.31
CA GLU A 107 27.02 9.97 -7.36
C GLU A 107 27.03 8.46 -7.11
N GLU A 108 27.48 8.01 -5.93
CA GLU A 108 27.53 6.58 -5.61
C GLU A 108 26.14 5.94 -5.57
N THR A 109 25.17 6.63 -4.96
CA THR A 109 23.82 6.08 -4.78
C THR A 109 23.05 6.01 -6.08
N LEU A 110 23.12 7.04 -6.94
CA LEU A 110 22.48 7.00 -8.25
C LEU A 110 23.17 6.00 -9.17
N LYS A 111 24.51 5.93 -9.13
CA LYS A 111 25.27 4.93 -9.88
C LYS A 111 24.72 3.53 -9.63
N LEU A 112 24.69 3.08 -8.39
CA LEU A 112 24.28 1.71 -8.10
C LEU A 112 22.76 1.49 -8.19
N ASN A 113 21.97 2.38 -7.58
CA ASN A 113 20.53 2.15 -7.44
C ASN A 113 19.74 2.42 -8.73
N PHE A 114 20.24 3.28 -9.62
CA PHE A 114 19.57 3.66 -10.85
C PHE A 114 20.36 3.23 -12.09
N TRP A 115 21.57 3.77 -12.31
CA TRP A 115 22.31 3.56 -13.56
C TRP A 115 22.71 2.10 -13.80
N ASP A 116 23.31 1.47 -12.80
CA ASP A 116 23.74 0.07 -12.85
C ASP A 116 22.54 -0.88 -12.91
N THR A 117 21.44 -0.55 -12.23
CA THR A 117 20.18 -1.30 -12.33
C THR A 117 19.56 -1.20 -13.72
N LEU A 118 19.57 -0.01 -14.33
CA LEU A 118 19.11 0.21 -15.69
C LEU A 118 19.99 -0.55 -16.69
N ALA A 119 21.31 -0.56 -16.51
CA ALA A 119 22.23 -1.33 -17.34
C ALA A 119 21.94 -2.84 -17.29
N VAL A 120 21.67 -3.40 -16.10
CA VAL A 120 21.23 -4.79 -15.96
C VAL A 120 19.95 -5.04 -16.75
N CYS A 121 18.96 -4.14 -16.66
CA CYS A 121 17.72 -4.24 -17.43
C CYS A 121 18.01 -4.24 -18.94
N GLU A 122 18.71 -3.23 -19.45
CA GLU A 122 19.01 -3.08 -20.88
C GLU A 122 19.76 -4.31 -21.44
N VAL A 123 20.69 -4.89 -20.67
CA VAL A 123 21.49 -6.04 -21.10
C VAL A 123 20.70 -7.36 -21.05
N LEU A 124 19.84 -7.56 -20.04
CA LEU A 124 19.12 -8.81 -19.83
C LEU A 124 17.72 -8.84 -20.47
N TYR A 125 17.10 -7.70 -20.76
CA TYR A 125 15.76 -7.62 -21.38
C TYR A 125 15.63 -8.36 -22.72
N PRO A 126 16.66 -8.41 -23.57
CA PRO A 126 16.63 -9.27 -24.75
C PRO A 126 16.34 -10.75 -24.44
N LEU A 127 16.73 -11.26 -23.27
CA LEU A 127 16.52 -12.64 -22.83
C LEU A 127 15.15 -12.91 -22.22
N LEU A 128 14.37 -11.87 -21.86
CA LEU A 128 13.07 -12.09 -21.22
C LEU A 128 12.15 -12.91 -22.14
N ARG A 129 11.63 -14.00 -21.59
CA ARG A 129 10.65 -14.86 -22.26
C ARG A 129 9.25 -14.20 -22.22
N PRO A 130 8.32 -14.61 -23.10
CA PRO A 130 6.91 -14.37 -22.86
C PRO A 130 6.53 -14.79 -21.42
N HIS A 131 5.64 -14.04 -20.77
CA HIS A 131 5.26 -14.23 -19.35
C HIS A 131 6.32 -13.86 -18.30
N ALA A 132 7.44 -13.23 -18.67
CA ALA A 132 8.46 -12.87 -17.69
C ALA A 132 7.95 -11.84 -16.65
N ARG A 133 8.48 -11.92 -15.42
CA ARG A 133 8.20 -11.00 -14.32
C ARG A 133 9.48 -10.28 -13.92
N VAL A 134 9.48 -8.96 -14.05
CA VAL A 134 10.57 -8.10 -13.59
C VAL A 134 10.10 -7.30 -12.38
N VAL A 135 10.89 -7.35 -11.31
CA VAL A 135 10.61 -6.64 -10.05
C VAL A 135 11.78 -5.72 -9.72
N ASN A 136 11.50 -4.42 -9.73
CA ASN A 136 12.45 -3.39 -9.31
C ASN A 136 12.20 -3.00 -7.84
N LEU A 137 13.21 -3.14 -6.98
CA LEU A 137 13.10 -2.75 -5.58
C LEU A 137 13.18 -1.22 -5.47
N GLY A 138 12.00 -0.61 -5.36
CA GLY A 138 11.79 0.81 -5.09
C GLY A 138 11.83 1.12 -3.59
N SER A 139 11.27 2.27 -3.21
CA SER A 139 11.03 2.61 -1.81
C SER A 139 9.90 3.63 -1.72
N ILE A 140 9.04 3.54 -0.70
CA ILE A 140 8.02 4.57 -0.46
C ILE A 140 8.66 5.95 -0.26
N LEU A 141 9.89 5.99 0.24
CA LEU A 141 10.69 7.20 0.40
C LEU A 141 10.83 8.01 -0.91
N SER A 142 10.72 7.37 -2.08
CA SER A 142 10.63 8.09 -3.37
C SER A 142 9.42 9.03 -3.45
N THR A 143 8.29 8.66 -2.84
CA THR A 143 7.06 9.48 -2.78
C THR A 143 7.30 10.72 -1.92
N LEU A 144 8.03 10.58 -0.81
CA LEU A 144 8.40 11.72 0.04
C LEU A 144 9.33 12.68 -0.72
N ALA A 145 10.35 12.16 -1.42
CA ALA A 145 11.21 13.01 -2.25
C ALA A 145 10.44 13.68 -3.38
N PHE A 146 9.56 12.95 -4.06
CA PHE A 146 8.73 13.51 -5.12
C PHE A 146 7.86 14.67 -4.60
N GLY A 147 7.24 14.51 -3.43
CA GLY A 147 6.46 15.58 -2.79
C GLY A 147 7.28 16.83 -2.42
N ARG A 148 8.59 16.69 -2.25
CA ARG A 148 9.52 17.80 -2.00
C ARG A 148 10.19 18.38 -3.24
N CYS A 149 9.96 17.79 -4.42
CA CYS A 149 10.42 18.40 -5.67
C CYS A 149 9.63 19.68 -5.96
N SER A 150 10.23 20.61 -6.71
CA SER A 150 9.51 21.78 -7.25
C SER A 150 8.41 21.35 -8.21
N ASP A 151 7.40 22.20 -8.43
CA ASP A 151 6.29 21.91 -9.35
C ASP A 151 6.76 21.59 -10.78
N SER A 152 7.83 22.26 -11.23
CA SER A 152 8.46 22.00 -12.53
C SER A 152 9.03 20.58 -12.62
N LEU A 153 9.73 20.13 -11.58
CA LEU A 153 10.27 18.78 -11.52
C LEU A 153 9.15 17.74 -11.36
N LYS A 154 8.15 18.00 -10.51
CA LYS A 154 6.97 17.15 -10.36
C LYS A 154 6.29 16.93 -11.71
N ALA A 155 6.02 17.99 -12.47
CA ALA A 155 5.40 17.92 -13.79
C ALA A 155 6.23 17.11 -14.80
N LYS A 156 7.57 17.25 -14.79
CA LYS A 156 8.46 16.45 -15.65
C LYS A 156 8.44 14.97 -15.25
N ILE A 157 8.56 14.67 -13.96
CA ILE A 157 8.63 13.31 -13.41
C ILE A 157 7.29 12.57 -13.57
N SER A 158 6.16 13.26 -13.41
CA SER A 158 4.81 12.68 -13.53
C SER A 158 4.24 12.69 -14.94
N ASN A 159 5.02 13.13 -15.95
CA ASN A 159 4.58 13.14 -17.33
C ASN A 159 4.28 11.70 -17.81
N PRO A 160 3.03 11.37 -18.22
CA PRO A 160 2.67 10.02 -18.64
C PRO A 160 3.38 9.54 -19.92
N ASN A 161 4.01 10.47 -20.64
CA ASN A 161 4.77 10.24 -21.86
C ASN A 161 6.27 10.48 -21.68
N ILE A 162 6.77 10.54 -20.45
CA ILE A 162 8.21 10.66 -20.20
C ILE A 162 8.99 9.53 -20.90
N SER A 163 10.06 9.89 -21.62
CA SER A 163 10.95 8.94 -22.26
C SER A 163 12.08 8.50 -21.33
N MET A 164 12.74 7.39 -21.65
CA MET A 164 13.91 6.94 -20.89
C MET A 164 15.02 7.99 -20.92
N ASP A 165 15.24 8.67 -22.05
CA ASP A 165 16.25 9.73 -22.15
C ASP A 165 15.91 10.94 -21.29
N GLN A 166 14.64 11.36 -21.25
CA GLN A 166 14.19 12.43 -20.35
C GLN A 166 14.39 12.06 -18.89
N LEU A 167 14.14 10.80 -18.51
CA LEU A 167 14.43 10.32 -17.16
C LEU A 167 15.95 10.33 -16.87
N LYS A 168 16.77 9.86 -17.82
CA LYS A 168 18.24 9.87 -17.71
C LYS A 168 18.74 11.31 -17.51
N ASP A 169 18.17 12.27 -18.23
CA ASP A 169 18.53 13.69 -18.10
C ASP A 169 18.13 14.27 -16.74
N LEU A 170 16.96 13.90 -16.18
CA LEU A 170 16.59 14.27 -14.82
C LEU A 170 17.55 13.72 -13.76
N MET A 171 18.03 12.49 -13.92
CA MET A 171 18.99 11.90 -12.98
C MET A 171 20.38 12.56 -13.09
N ARG A 172 20.81 12.91 -14.31
CA ARG A 172 22.05 13.69 -14.54
C ARG A 172 21.95 15.11 -13.99
N ASP A 173 20.79 15.75 -14.14
CA ASP A 173 20.51 17.06 -13.55
C ASP A 173 20.68 17.02 -12.02
N PHE A 174 20.09 16.02 -11.36
CA PHE A 174 20.26 15.83 -9.91
C PHE A 174 21.73 15.65 -9.49
N GLU A 175 22.51 14.87 -10.23
CA GLU A 175 23.96 14.72 -10.00
C GLU A 175 24.71 16.05 -10.18
N ALA A 176 24.38 16.81 -11.23
CA ALA A 176 25.02 18.08 -11.55
C ALA A 176 24.74 19.14 -10.47
N VAL A 177 23.49 19.29 -10.04
CA VAL A 177 23.13 20.26 -8.99
C VAL A 177 23.68 19.85 -7.62
N ALA A 178 23.84 18.54 -7.36
CA ALA A 178 24.52 18.05 -6.17
C ALA A 178 26.00 18.43 -6.16
N LYS A 179 26.69 18.27 -7.30
CA LYS A 179 28.10 18.70 -7.48
C LYS A 179 28.27 20.21 -7.37
N ALA A 180 27.32 20.97 -7.88
CA ALA A 180 27.32 22.44 -7.79
C ALA A 180 26.92 22.97 -6.40
N GLY A 181 26.35 22.13 -5.53
CA GLY A 181 25.85 22.54 -4.21
C GLY A 181 24.54 23.32 -4.26
N THR A 182 23.79 23.27 -5.37
CA THR A 182 22.58 24.08 -5.65
C THR A 182 21.30 23.23 -5.73
N VAL A 183 21.24 22.13 -4.98
CA VAL A 183 20.21 21.09 -5.08
C VAL A 183 18.80 21.65 -4.87
N GLU A 184 18.60 22.41 -3.79
CA GLU A 184 17.28 22.92 -3.39
C GLU A 184 16.87 24.13 -4.25
N GLU A 185 17.83 24.95 -4.64
CA GLU A 185 17.64 26.07 -5.57
C GLU A 185 17.13 25.59 -6.94
N ASN A 186 17.53 24.38 -7.35
CA ASN A 186 17.05 23.72 -8.56
C ASN A 186 15.82 22.83 -8.32
N GLY A 187 15.25 22.88 -7.11
CA GLY A 187 13.98 22.26 -6.77
C GLY A 187 14.06 20.78 -6.42
N TRP A 188 15.24 20.19 -6.24
CA TRP A 188 15.39 18.82 -5.76
C TRP A 188 15.50 18.79 -4.23
N PRO A 189 15.00 17.75 -3.54
CA PRO A 189 15.33 17.53 -2.14
C PRO A 189 16.77 17.03 -1.98
N LYS A 190 17.45 17.42 -0.89
CA LYS A 190 18.77 16.90 -0.50
C LYS A 190 18.73 15.46 0.04
N TRP A 191 18.12 14.53 -0.71
CA TRP A 191 17.91 13.13 -0.31
C TRP A 191 18.35 12.15 -1.40
N ALA A 192 19.65 11.84 -1.45
CA ALA A 192 20.27 11.02 -2.50
C ALA A 192 19.55 9.67 -2.74
N TYR A 193 19.33 8.89 -1.68
CA TYR A 193 18.63 7.61 -1.79
C TYR A 193 17.20 7.75 -2.28
N HIS A 194 16.46 8.73 -1.77
CA HIS A 194 15.05 8.88 -2.07
C HIS A 194 14.86 9.25 -3.55
N VAL A 195 15.67 10.18 -4.06
CA VAL A 195 15.68 10.56 -5.48
C VAL A 195 16.11 9.40 -6.37
N SER A 196 17.11 8.61 -5.97
CA SER A 196 17.47 7.39 -6.73
C SER A 196 16.28 6.44 -6.91
N LYS A 197 15.40 6.34 -5.90
CA LYS A 197 14.19 5.50 -5.95
C LYS A 197 13.03 6.15 -6.71
N ILE A 198 13.01 7.48 -6.90
CA ILE A 198 12.16 8.11 -7.93
C ILE A 198 12.58 7.59 -9.30
N GLY A 199 13.88 7.63 -9.60
CA GLY A 199 14.44 7.12 -10.85
C GLY A 199 14.01 5.69 -11.15
N VAL A 200 14.15 4.78 -10.17
CA VAL A 200 13.72 3.38 -10.30
C VAL A 200 12.22 3.26 -10.58
N ARG A 201 11.37 4.05 -9.92
CA ARG A 201 9.92 4.01 -10.11
C ARG A 201 9.50 4.47 -11.51
N VAL A 202 10.05 5.59 -11.97
CA VAL A 202 9.75 6.12 -13.31
C VAL A 202 10.32 5.20 -14.39
N MET A 203 11.54 4.67 -14.20
CA MET A 203 12.14 3.67 -15.10
C MET A 203 11.23 2.46 -15.27
N THR A 204 10.69 1.94 -14.15
CA THR A 204 9.75 0.82 -14.16
C THR A 204 8.51 1.13 -15.00
N TYR A 205 7.92 2.31 -14.81
CA TYR A 205 6.76 2.75 -15.59
C TYR A 205 7.06 2.80 -17.10
N ILE A 206 8.18 3.41 -17.49
CA ILE A 206 8.60 3.51 -18.90
C ILE A 206 8.80 2.12 -19.51
N GLN A 207 9.49 1.23 -18.79
CA GLN A 207 9.76 -0.14 -19.25
C GLN A 207 8.47 -0.96 -19.37
N ALA A 208 7.56 -0.85 -18.40
CA ALA A 208 6.26 -1.52 -18.46
C ALA A 208 5.43 -1.06 -19.67
N LYS A 209 5.41 0.26 -19.94
CA LYS A 209 4.74 0.83 -21.12
C LYS A 209 5.36 0.30 -22.42
N ALA A 210 6.70 0.20 -22.48
CA ALA A 210 7.39 -0.34 -23.66
C ALA A 210 6.97 -1.79 -23.96
N PHE A 211 6.92 -2.65 -22.94
CA PHE A 211 6.49 -4.05 -23.12
C PHE A 211 4.99 -4.21 -23.38
N ALA A 212 4.15 -3.32 -22.87
CA ALA A 212 2.72 -3.33 -23.17
C ALA A 212 2.42 -3.13 -24.67
N HIS A 213 3.35 -2.51 -25.41
CA HIS A 213 3.26 -2.29 -26.86
C HIS A 213 4.08 -3.30 -27.70
N ASP A 214 4.81 -4.23 -27.07
CA ASP A 214 5.65 -5.21 -27.77
C ASP A 214 4.91 -6.54 -27.95
N SER A 215 4.28 -6.72 -29.11
CA SER A 215 3.57 -7.96 -29.47
C SER A 215 4.48 -9.18 -29.64
N SER A 216 5.79 -9.00 -29.78
CA SER A 216 6.75 -10.11 -29.89
C SER A 216 7.05 -10.79 -28.55
N LYS A 217 6.72 -10.13 -27.44
CA LYS A 217 6.95 -10.60 -26.07
C LYS A 217 5.70 -10.44 -25.20
N PRO A 218 4.64 -11.24 -25.47
CA PRO A 218 3.40 -11.08 -24.75
C PRO A 218 3.55 -11.39 -23.26
N ASP A 219 2.74 -10.69 -22.46
CA ASP A 219 2.62 -10.89 -21.01
C ASP A 219 3.93 -10.69 -20.23
N ILE A 220 4.86 -9.86 -20.70
CA ILE A 220 5.94 -9.36 -19.83
C ILE A 220 5.37 -8.31 -18.89
N ILE A 221 5.63 -8.47 -17.60
CA ILE A 221 5.22 -7.52 -16.57
C ILE A 221 6.44 -7.00 -15.84
N VAL A 222 6.58 -5.68 -15.82
CA VAL A 222 7.60 -4.95 -15.05
C VAL A 222 6.88 -4.17 -13.97
N ASN A 223 7.17 -4.45 -12.71
CA ASN A 223 6.61 -3.73 -11.56
C ASN A 223 7.73 -3.25 -10.64
N SER A 224 7.41 -2.27 -9.81
CA SER A 224 8.26 -1.85 -8.71
C SER A 224 7.55 -2.02 -7.38
N CYS A 225 8.29 -2.14 -6.28
CA CYS A 225 7.66 -2.24 -4.98
C CYS A 225 8.48 -1.64 -3.84
N CYS A 226 7.81 -1.41 -2.71
CA CYS A 226 8.46 -1.16 -1.44
C CYS A 226 8.41 -2.43 -0.55
N PRO A 227 9.57 -2.97 -0.14
CA PRO A 227 9.62 -4.07 0.83
C PRO A 227 9.24 -3.63 2.26
N GLY A 228 9.21 -2.32 2.52
CA GLY A 228 9.02 -1.72 3.84
C GLY A 228 10.34 -1.49 4.58
N TYR A 229 10.25 -1.21 5.89
CA TYR A 229 11.42 -0.96 6.72
C TYR A 229 11.94 -2.28 7.33
N VAL A 230 12.95 -2.87 6.69
CA VAL A 230 13.40 -4.26 6.94
C VAL A 230 14.71 -4.29 7.70
N ASN A 231 14.79 -5.09 8.75
CA ASN A 231 15.97 -5.30 9.58
C ASN A 231 17.12 -5.87 8.74
N THR A 232 18.01 -4.98 8.30
CA THR A 232 19.18 -5.27 7.47
C THR A 232 20.30 -4.30 7.80
N ASP A 233 21.52 -4.60 7.34
CA ASP A 233 22.68 -3.70 7.41
C ASP A 233 22.34 -2.31 6.84
N MET A 234 21.58 -2.24 5.74
CA MET A 234 21.16 -0.99 5.10
C MET A 234 20.36 -0.07 6.03
N THR A 235 19.65 -0.67 7.00
CA THR A 235 18.85 0.05 8.00
C THR A 235 19.55 0.13 9.37
N ASN A 236 20.84 -0.22 9.45
CA ASN A 236 21.57 -0.39 10.71
C ASN A 236 20.83 -1.31 11.70
N HIS A 237 20.19 -2.37 11.18
CA HIS A 237 19.36 -3.31 11.93
C HIS A 237 18.18 -2.71 12.69
N LYS A 238 17.75 -1.49 12.35
CA LYS A 238 16.61 -0.80 12.99
C LYS A 238 15.27 -1.08 12.33
N GLY A 239 15.25 -1.83 11.23
CA GLY A 239 14.01 -2.19 10.53
C GLY A 239 13.04 -3.00 11.40
N THR A 240 11.74 -2.77 11.21
CA THR A 240 10.66 -3.41 11.96
C THR A 240 10.24 -4.75 11.37
N LYS A 241 10.52 -4.98 10.09
CA LYS A 241 10.24 -6.24 9.38
C LYS A 241 11.46 -7.16 9.40
N THR A 242 11.22 -8.45 9.51
CA THR A 242 12.21 -9.49 9.16
C THR A 242 12.48 -9.51 7.66
N ILE A 243 13.57 -10.14 7.23
CA ILE A 243 13.92 -10.26 5.81
C ILE A 243 12.85 -11.01 5.00
N ASP A 244 12.16 -11.99 5.60
CA ASP A 244 11.06 -12.75 4.98
C ASP A 244 9.86 -11.85 4.75
N GLU A 245 9.47 -11.08 5.77
CA GLU A 245 8.37 -10.12 5.67
C GLU A 245 8.67 -9.01 4.66
N GLY A 246 9.95 -8.63 4.51
CA GLY A 246 10.41 -7.72 3.46
C GLY A 246 10.31 -8.33 2.05
N ALA A 247 10.55 -9.65 1.93
CA ALA A 247 10.51 -10.37 0.66
C ALA A 247 9.08 -10.64 0.15
N VAL A 248 8.06 -10.54 1.01
CA VAL A 248 6.66 -10.83 0.70
C VAL A 248 6.11 -10.05 -0.51
N THR A 249 6.36 -8.74 -0.62
CA THR A 249 5.86 -7.94 -1.76
C THR A 249 6.65 -8.26 -3.05
N PRO A 250 8.00 -8.28 -3.05
CA PRO A 250 8.76 -8.70 -4.23
C PRO A 250 8.41 -10.10 -4.74
N LEU A 251 8.20 -11.07 -3.84
CA LEU A 251 7.82 -12.44 -4.20
C LEU A 251 6.44 -12.49 -4.86
N TYR A 252 5.47 -11.74 -4.33
CA TYR A 252 4.15 -11.64 -4.95
C TYR A 252 4.23 -11.14 -6.39
N LEU A 253 5.02 -10.09 -6.64
CA LEU A 253 5.21 -9.54 -7.99
C LEU A 253 5.98 -10.49 -8.91
N ALA A 254 6.99 -11.17 -8.39
CA ALA A 254 7.80 -12.13 -9.14
C ALA A 254 7.01 -13.39 -9.55
N LEU A 255 5.96 -13.74 -8.78
CA LEU A 255 5.17 -14.96 -8.96
C LEU A 255 3.77 -14.69 -9.53
N LEU A 256 3.49 -13.48 -10.03
CA LEU A 256 2.21 -13.16 -10.65
C LEU A 256 1.89 -14.18 -11.76
N PRO A 257 0.66 -14.73 -11.78
CA PRO A 257 0.27 -15.69 -12.80
C PRO A 257 0.28 -15.05 -14.20
N ALA A 258 0.26 -15.89 -15.23
CA ALA A 258 0.17 -15.43 -16.60
C ALA A 258 -1.11 -14.58 -16.83
N ASN A 259 -1.00 -13.54 -17.64
CA ASN A 259 -2.11 -12.70 -18.09
C ASN A 259 -2.91 -11.99 -16.97
N VAL A 260 -2.30 -11.71 -15.81
CA VAL A 260 -2.96 -10.86 -14.80
C VAL A 260 -3.33 -9.50 -15.39
N GLU A 261 -4.39 -8.87 -14.93
CA GLU A 261 -4.74 -7.52 -15.38
C GLU A 261 -3.97 -6.44 -14.61
N SER A 262 -3.67 -6.69 -13.34
CA SER A 262 -2.92 -5.82 -12.43
C SER A 262 -2.24 -6.67 -11.34
N PRO A 263 -1.07 -6.26 -10.81
CA PRO A 263 -0.33 -5.04 -11.11
C PRO A 263 0.49 -5.12 -12.41
N LYS A 264 0.47 -4.04 -13.21
CA LYS A 264 1.26 -3.88 -14.45
C LYS A 264 1.85 -2.48 -14.56
N GLY A 265 3.18 -2.34 -14.40
CA GLY A 265 3.83 -1.02 -14.39
C GLY A 265 3.59 -0.23 -13.10
N GLU A 266 3.08 -0.89 -12.07
CA GLU A 266 2.67 -0.24 -10.83
C GLU A 266 3.80 -0.22 -9.79
N PHE A 267 3.65 0.66 -8.80
CA PHE A 267 4.46 0.69 -7.60
C PHE A 267 3.65 0.14 -6.43
N VAL A 268 3.97 -1.09 -5.99
CA VAL A 268 3.19 -1.83 -4.99
C VAL A 268 3.81 -1.69 -3.60
N THR A 269 2.99 -1.34 -2.62
CA THR A 269 3.35 -1.31 -1.20
C THR A 269 2.41 -2.22 -0.41
N GLY A 270 2.78 -2.56 0.84
CA GLY A 270 1.76 -2.91 1.83
C GLY A 270 0.92 -4.17 1.63
N SER A 271 1.36 -5.14 0.82
CA SER A 271 0.44 -6.18 0.30
C SER A 271 -0.37 -6.99 1.33
N ASN A 272 -0.05 -6.99 2.64
CA ASN A 272 -0.67 -7.93 3.59
C ASN A 272 -0.95 -7.41 5.04
N LYS A 273 -0.91 -6.10 5.36
CA LYS A 273 -0.79 -5.64 6.78
C LYS A 273 -1.45 -4.29 7.16
N GLY A 274 -2.69 -4.03 6.75
CA GLY A 274 -3.44 -2.82 7.18
C GLY A 274 -4.25 -3.00 8.48
N ILE A 275 -4.88 -1.95 9.00
CA ILE A 275 -5.80 -2.03 10.16
C ILE A 275 -6.89 -3.10 9.95
N GLY A 276 -7.46 -3.16 8.73
CA GLY A 276 -8.43 -4.20 8.36
C GLY A 276 -7.91 -5.63 8.51
N PHE A 277 -6.61 -5.87 8.27
CA PHE A 277 -5.99 -7.18 8.51
C PHE A 277 -5.99 -7.53 10.00
N GLY A 278 -5.61 -6.57 10.86
CA GLY A 278 -5.64 -6.74 12.31
C GLY A 278 -7.05 -7.00 12.86
N ILE A 279 -8.06 -6.31 12.30
CA ILE A 279 -9.46 -6.52 12.66
C ILE A 279 -9.91 -7.94 12.29
N VAL A 280 -9.68 -8.38 11.05
CA VAL A 280 -10.04 -9.75 10.63
C VAL A 280 -9.31 -10.77 11.50
N ARG A 281 -8.01 -10.59 11.76
CA ARG A 281 -7.23 -11.45 12.65
C ARG A 281 -7.85 -11.56 14.04
N GLY A 282 -8.23 -10.44 14.65
CA GLY A 282 -8.86 -10.42 15.96
C GLY A 282 -10.23 -11.07 15.98
N LEU A 283 -11.06 -10.80 14.96
CA LEU A 283 -12.38 -11.44 14.80
C LEU A 283 -12.22 -12.95 14.66
N CYS A 284 -11.31 -13.45 13.82
CA CYS A 284 -11.07 -14.90 13.70
C CYS A 284 -10.64 -15.57 15.01
N LYS A 285 -10.06 -14.82 15.97
CA LYS A 285 -9.65 -15.34 17.28
C LYS A 285 -10.77 -15.33 18.32
N THR A 286 -11.82 -14.52 18.13
CA THR A 286 -12.76 -14.17 19.20
C THR A 286 -14.22 -14.30 18.81
N PHE A 287 -14.56 -14.02 17.56
CA PHE A 287 -15.91 -14.13 17.02
C PHE A 287 -16.22 -15.57 16.66
N ASN A 288 -17.34 -16.09 17.18
CA ASN A 288 -17.80 -17.42 16.88
C ASN A 288 -18.69 -17.43 15.63
N GLY A 289 -18.06 -17.31 14.46
CA GLY A 289 -18.74 -17.33 13.16
C GLY A 289 -17.78 -17.11 12.00
N ASP A 290 -18.32 -17.14 10.79
CA ASP A 290 -17.53 -16.93 9.57
C ASP A 290 -17.13 -15.45 9.42
N VAL A 291 -15.83 -15.21 9.25
CA VAL A 291 -15.26 -13.88 9.09
C VAL A 291 -14.79 -13.70 7.64
N TYR A 292 -15.34 -12.72 6.94
CA TYR A 292 -14.88 -12.34 5.60
C TYR A 292 -13.81 -11.25 5.67
N LEU A 293 -12.66 -11.50 5.04
CA LEU A 293 -11.73 -10.48 4.61
C LEU A 293 -12.15 -9.99 3.23
N THR A 294 -12.41 -8.69 3.12
CA THR A 294 -12.75 -8.06 1.85
C THR A 294 -11.66 -7.13 1.37
N ALA A 295 -11.36 -7.15 0.07
CA ALA A 295 -10.43 -6.23 -0.56
C ALA A 295 -10.83 -5.94 -2.01
N ARG A 296 -10.52 -4.73 -2.48
CA ARG A 296 -10.72 -4.35 -3.89
C ARG A 296 -9.83 -5.17 -4.83
N ASN A 297 -8.57 -5.40 -4.44
CA ASN A 297 -7.64 -6.24 -5.18
C ASN A 297 -7.74 -7.69 -4.69
N GLU A 298 -8.18 -8.59 -5.58
CA GLU A 298 -8.36 -10.00 -5.28
C GLU A 298 -7.05 -10.70 -4.85
N GLY A 299 -5.95 -10.46 -5.56
CA GLY A 299 -4.67 -11.11 -5.27
C GLY A 299 -4.13 -10.75 -3.88
N LEU A 300 -4.17 -9.46 -3.51
CA LEU A 300 -3.78 -8.99 -2.19
C LEU A 300 -4.68 -9.57 -1.09
N GLY A 301 -5.99 -9.58 -1.33
CA GLY A 301 -6.96 -10.12 -0.38
C GLY A 301 -6.82 -11.62 -0.13
N ARG A 302 -6.63 -12.41 -1.20
CA ARG A 302 -6.39 -13.87 -1.08
C ARG A 302 -5.10 -14.16 -0.32
N LYS A 303 -4.04 -13.41 -0.59
CA LYS A 303 -2.76 -13.55 0.12
C LYS A 303 -2.88 -13.18 1.60
N ALA A 304 -3.63 -12.14 1.94
CA ALA A 304 -3.93 -11.80 3.33
C ALA A 304 -4.68 -12.93 4.05
N VAL A 305 -5.63 -13.59 3.38
CA VAL A 305 -6.31 -14.79 3.91
C VAL A 305 -5.34 -15.95 4.10
N GLU A 306 -4.42 -16.21 3.15
CA GLU A 306 -3.40 -17.25 3.29
C GLU A 306 -2.45 -16.99 4.47
N ASP A 307 -2.09 -15.74 4.72
CA ASP A 307 -1.23 -15.39 5.85
C ASP A 307 -1.95 -15.63 7.19
N LEU A 308 -3.23 -15.29 7.30
CA LEU A 308 -4.03 -15.59 8.49
C LEU A 308 -4.20 -17.11 8.69
N LYS A 309 -4.29 -17.89 7.61
CA LYS A 309 -4.29 -19.36 7.65
C LYS A 309 -3.00 -19.96 8.21
N LYS A 310 -1.85 -19.34 7.94
CA LYS A 310 -0.57 -19.75 8.56
C LYS A 310 -0.56 -19.50 10.08
N GLU A 311 -1.35 -18.54 10.57
CA GLU A 311 -1.57 -18.32 12.00
C GLU A 311 -2.60 -19.29 12.62
N GLY A 312 -3.14 -20.25 11.85
CA GLY A 312 -4.18 -21.17 12.31
C GLY A 312 -5.60 -20.58 12.29
N LEU A 313 -5.80 -19.45 11.63
CA LEU A 313 -7.10 -18.77 11.50
C LEU A 313 -7.75 -19.10 10.16
N ASN A 314 -9.07 -19.11 10.07
CA ASN A 314 -9.78 -19.49 8.83
C ASN A 314 -10.72 -18.39 8.31
N PRO A 315 -10.23 -17.20 7.95
CA PRO A 315 -11.08 -16.21 7.28
C PRO A 315 -11.45 -16.68 5.87
N LEU A 316 -12.63 -16.24 5.43
CA LEU A 316 -13.10 -16.35 4.05
C LEU A 316 -12.69 -15.09 3.27
N PHE A 317 -12.59 -15.20 1.95
CA PHE A 317 -12.28 -14.05 1.08
C PHE A 317 -13.49 -13.68 0.22
N HIS A 318 -13.74 -12.39 0.06
CA HIS A 318 -14.64 -11.85 -0.97
C HIS A 318 -14.04 -10.57 -1.57
N GLN A 319 -13.99 -10.47 -2.90
CA GLN A 319 -13.56 -9.22 -3.53
C GLN A 319 -14.67 -8.16 -3.37
N LEU A 320 -14.32 -6.98 -2.87
CA LEU A 320 -15.28 -5.90 -2.66
C LEU A 320 -14.64 -4.58 -3.08
N ASP A 321 -15.23 -3.94 -4.09
CA ASP A 321 -15.01 -2.53 -4.38
C ASP A 321 -16.24 -1.74 -3.92
N ILE A 322 -16.10 -0.99 -2.82
CA ILE A 322 -17.21 -0.21 -2.27
C ILE A 322 -17.58 1.00 -3.15
N SER A 323 -16.73 1.36 -4.12
CA SER A 323 -17.06 2.36 -5.13
C SER A 323 -17.96 1.82 -6.24
N ASP A 324 -18.15 0.50 -6.33
CA ASP A 324 -19.02 -0.16 -7.30
C ASP A 324 -20.26 -0.74 -6.64
N SER A 325 -21.42 -0.17 -6.95
CA SER A 325 -22.71 -0.66 -6.45
C SER A 325 -22.98 -2.13 -6.78
N THR A 326 -22.50 -2.62 -7.93
CA THR A 326 -22.66 -4.02 -8.34
C THR A 326 -21.88 -4.94 -7.40
N SER A 327 -20.62 -4.59 -7.09
CA SER A 327 -19.80 -5.30 -6.12
C SER A 327 -20.46 -5.40 -4.74
N ILE A 328 -21.07 -4.32 -4.24
CA ILE A 328 -21.79 -4.34 -2.94
C ILE A 328 -23.04 -5.24 -3.02
N GLN A 329 -23.79 -5.21 -4.12
CA GLN A 329 -24.97 -6.08 -4.30
C GLN A 329 -24.59 -7.56 -4.39
N ILE A 330 -23.46 -7.89 -5.03
CA ILE A 330 -22.95 -9.26 -5.07
C ILE A 330 -22.63 -9.75 -3.65
N LEU A 331 -21.99 -8.92 -2.83
CA LEU A 331 -21.74 -9.25 -1.42
C LEU A 331 -23.06 -9.44 -0.66
N LYS A 332 -24.04 -8.54 -0.83
CA LYS A 332 -25.37 -8.68 -0.21
C LYS A 332 -26.03 -10.01 -0.57
N ALA A 333 -26.04 -10.35 -1.86
CA ALA A 333 -26.64 -11.59 -2.35
C ALA A 333 -25.94 -12.82 -1.76
N LEU A 334 -24.60 -12.79 -1.68
CA LEU A 334 -23.82 -13.84 -1.03
C LEU A 334 -24.19 -14.00 0.45
N LEU A 335 -24.19 -12.91 1.23
CA LEU A 335 -24.51 -12.96 2.66
C LEU A 335 -25.95 -13.42 2.92
N GLN A 336 -26.91 -12.91 2.14
CA GLN A 336 -28.31 -13.31 2.22
C GLN A 336 -28.50 -14.80 1.89
N LYS A 337 -27.81 -15.30 0.86
CA LYS A 337 -27.93 -16.71 0.43
C LYS A 337 -27.25 -17.67 1.41
N GLN A 338 -26.06 -17.32 1.86
CA GLN A 338 -25.19 -18.20 2.65
C GLN A 338 -25.59 -18.21 4.13
N TYR A 339 -25.95 -17.05 4.68
CA TYR A 339 -26.21 -16.88 6.11
C TYR A 339 -27.62 -16.39 6.40
N GLY A 340 -28.30 -15.73 5.46
CA GLY A 340 -29.63 -15.15 5.71
C GLY A 340 -29.62 -13.87 6.56
N GLY A 341 -28.44 -13.35 6.90
CA GLY A 341 -28.27 -12.12 7.67
C GLY A 341 -26.80 -11.81 7.96
N LEU A 342 -26.57 -10.72 8.71
CA LEU A 342 -25.25 -10.20 9.06
C LEU A 342 -25.21 -9.78 10.54
N ASP A 343 -24.23 -10.28 11.27
CA ASP A 343 -24.07 -10.02 12.72
C ASP A 343 -23.06 -8.90 13.00
N VAL A 344 -22.00 -8.79 12.19
CA VAL A 344 -20.94 -7.78 12.37
C VAL A 344 -20.59 -7.15 11.03
N LEU A 345 -20.60 -5.81 10.97
CA LEU A 345 -20.12 -5.03 9.82
C LEU A 345 -19.04 -4.05 10.28
N VAL A 346 -17.83 -4.16 9.73
CA VAL A 346 -16.75 -3.20 10.02
C VAL A 346 -16.37 -2.45 8.75
N ASN A 347 -16.81 -1.19 8.66
CA ASN A 347 -16.50 -0.31 7.55
C ASN A 347 -15.14 0.36 7.79
N ASN A 348 -14.07 -0.29 7.31
CA ASN A 348 -12.68 0.17 7.48
C ASN A 348 -12.10 0.90 6.26
N ALA A 349 -12.69 0.71 5.07
CA ALA A 349 -12.16 1.28 3.85
C ALA A 349 -12.01 2.81 3.94
N GLY A 350 -10.90 3.33 3.42
CA GLY A 350 -10.70 4.77 3.34
C GLY A 350 -9.36 5.14 2.73
N ILE A 351 -9.27 6.38 2.29
CA ILE A 351 -8.08 7.01 1.74
C ILE A 351 -7.78 8.31 2.47
N PHE A 352 -6.50 8.67 2.48
CA PHE A 352 -5.99 9.93 3.00
C PHE A 352 -5.27 10.65 1.86
N LYS A 353 -5.82 11.79 1.41
CA LYS A 353 -5.30 12.56 0.28
C LYS A 353 -4.85 13.97 0.65
N ASP A 354 -4.95 14.38 1.92
CA ASP A 354 -4.64 15.76 2.35
C ASP A 354 -3.18 16.15 2.01
N GLU A 355 -2.27 15.19 2.07
CA GLU A 355 -0.83 15.36 1.76
C GLU A 355 -0.46 15.18 0.27
N THR A 356 -1.40 14.91 -0.63
CA THR A 356 -1.09 14.81 -2.07
C THR A 356 -0.94 16.20 -2.70
N ASP A 357 -0.45 16.28 -3.94
CA ASP A 357 -0.38 17.54 -4.68
C ASP A 357 -1.67 17.82 -5.51
N ALA A 358 -2.69 16.97 -5.40
CA ALA A 358 -3.94 17.16 -6.13
C ALA A 358 -4.62 18.48 -5.72
N PRO A 359 -5.34 19.15 -6.66
CA PRO A 359 -6.18 20.30 -6.31
C PRO A 359 -7.08 19.98 -5.13
N PHE A 360 -7.29 20.95 -4.22
CA PHE A 360 -8.07 20.68 -3.00
C PHE A 360 -9.48 20.15 -3.30
N ALA A 361 -10.12 20.66 -4.35
CA ALA A 361 -11.41 20.16 -4.81
C ALA A 361 -11.38 18.66 -5.19
N GLU A 362 -10.33 18.21 -5.87
CA GLU A 362 -10.13 16.79 -6.22
C GLU A 362 -9.88 15.94 -4.98
N LYS A 363 -9.05 16.43 -4.04
CA LYS A 363 -8.83 15.76 -2.75
C LYS A 363 -10.15 15.58 -2.00
N VAL A 364 -10.99 16.61 -1.96
CA VAL A 364 -12.32 16.57 -1.32
C VAL A 364 -13.21 15.56 -2.02
N GLU A 365 -13.34 15.63 -3.35
CA GLU A 365 -14.19 14.73 -4.13
C GLU A 365 -13.81 13.26 -3.93
N GLU A 366 -12.54 12.90 -4.13
CA GLU A 366 -12.11 11.50 -3.99
C GLU A 366 -12.24 11.00 -2.54
N THR A 367 -11.81 11.82 -1.57
CA THR A 367 -11.78 11.41 -0.17
C THR A 367 -13.19 11.29 0.39
N LEU A 368 -14.09 12.22 0.08
CA LEU A 368 -15.46 12.20 0.54
C LEU A 368 -16.25 11.09 -0.16
N LYS A 369 -16.01 10.87 -1.46
CA LYS A 369 -16.56 9.71 -2.19
C LYS A 369 -16.27 8.41 -1.45
N LEU A 370 -15.00 8.07 -1.21
CA LEU A 370 -14.69 6.77 -0.62
C LEU A 370 -15.01 6.69 0.89
N ASN A 371 -14.59 7.69 1.66
CA ASN A 371 -14.66 7.64 3.12
C ASN A 371 -16.09 7.84 3.65
N PHE A 372 -16.94 8.56 2.93
CA PHE A 372 -18.30 8.90 3.36
C PHE A 372 -19.35 8.29 2.43
N TRP A 373 -19.42 8.70 1.15
CA TRP A 373 -20.51 8.31 0.26
C TRP A 373 -20.58 6.81 0.00
N ASP A 374 -19.46 6.20 -0.37
CA ASP A 374 -19.36 4.76 -0.64
C ASP A 374 -19.57 3.94 0.63
N THR A 375 -19.07 4.43 1.78
CA THR A 375 -19.31 3.80 3.08
C THR A 375 -20.80 3.84 3.47
N LEU A 376 -21.48 4.97 3.22
CA LEU A 376 -22.91 5.11 3.42
C LEU A 376 -23.70 4.17 2.49
N ALA A 377 -23.29 4.04 1.22
CA ALA A 377 -23.91 3.12 0.28
C ALA A 377 -23.78 1.66 0.75
N VAL A 378 -22.62 1.24 1.27
CA VAL A 378 -22.46 -0.09 1.89
C VAL A 378 -23.44 -0.27 3.05
N CYS A 379 -23.57 0.72 3.92
CA CYS A 379 -24.54 0.69 5.02
C CYS A 379 -25.97 0.53 4.49
N GLU A 380 -26.42 1.41 3.60
CA GLU A 380 -27.79 1.40 3.05
C GLU A 380 -28.12 0.05 2.36
N VAL A 381 -27.15 -0.55 1.65
CA VAL A 381 -27.35 -1.82 0.94
C VAL A 381 -27.38 -3.03 1.89
N LEU A 382 -26.50 -3.06 2.91
CA LEU A 382 -26.33 -4.21 3.81
C LEU A 382 -27.17 -4.14 5.08
N TYR A 383 -27.64 -2.98 5.50
CA TYR A 383 -28.47 -2.82 6.71
C TYR A 383 -29.76 -3.65 6.73
N PRO A 384 -30.43 -3.91 5.60
CA PRO A 384 -31.55 -4.86 5.57
C PRO A 384 -31.17 -6.29 6.01
N LEU A 385 -29.88 -6.67 5.96
CA LEU A 385 -29.41 -7.98 6.40
C LEU A 385 -29.06 -8.03 7.89
N LEU A 386 -28.96 -6.89 8.59
CA LEU A 386 -28.55 -6.88 9.99
C LEU A 386 -29.57 -7.63 10.84
N ARG A 387 -29.06 -8.61 11.60
CA ARG A 387 -29.86 -9.38 12.56
C ARG A 387 -30.05 -8.61 13.88
N PRO A 388 -31.00 -9.02 14.73
CA PRO A 388 -31.02 -8.59 16.12
C PRO A 388 -29.63 -8.76 16.75
N HIS A 389 -29.23 -7.79 17.59
CA HIS A 389 -27.90 -7.74 18.22
C HIS A 389 -26.71 -7.52 17.28
N ALA A 390 -26.92 -7.11 16.03
CA ALA A 390 -25.80 -6.82 15.13
C ALA A 390 -24.93 -5.65 15.62
N ARG A 391 -23.64 -5.67 15.26
CA ARG A 391 -22.66 -4.62 15.58
C ARG A 391 -22.12 -4.01 14.30
N VAL A 392 -22.28 -2.70 14.16
CA VAL A 392 -21.71 -1.94 13.05
C VAL A 392 -20.63 -1.01 13.59
N VAL A 393 -19.45 -1.08 13.00
CA VAL A 393 -18.29 -0.25 13.35
C VAL A 393 -17.86 0.53 12.13
N ASN A 394 -18.05 1.84 12.18
CA ASN A 394 -17.57 2.75 11.15
C ASN A 394 -16.21 3.33 11.58
N VAL A 395 -15.14 2.97 10.87
CA VAL A 395 -13.78 3.40 11.24
C VAL A 395 -13.61 4.88 10.88
N GLY A 396 -13.63 5.71 11.91
CA GLY A 396 -13.43 7.15 11.88
C GLY A 396 -11.97 7.55 12.07
N SER A 397 -11.76 8.76 12.59
CA SER A 397 -10.45 9.25 13.06
C SER A 397 -10.64 10.38 14.06
N ILE A 398 -9.72 10.52 15.02
CA ILE A 398 -9.68 11.65 15.97
C ILE A 398 -9.55 13.00 15.24
N TYR A 399 -9.08 12.98 14.01
CA TYR A 399 -9.02 14.12 13.11
C TYR A 399 -10.38 14.74 12.80
N SER A 400 -11.48 14.00 12.96
CA SER A 400 -12.84 14.57 12.91
C SER A 400 -13.08 15.60 14.01
N THR A 401 -12.58 15.34 15.23
CA THR A 401 -12.64 16.26 16.36
C THR A 401 -11.82 17.53 16.09
N MET A 402 -10.64 17.39 15.46
CA MET A 402 -9.80 18.53 15.10
C MET A 402 -10.45 19.41 14.04
N ALA A 403 -11.02 18.81 12.98
CA ALA A 403 -11.75 19.56 11.96
C ALA A 403 -12.98 20.26 12.55
N PHE A 404 -13.75 19.57 13.39
CA PHE A 404 -14.92 20.17 14.04
C PHE A 404 -14.52 21.41 14.86
N GLY A 405 -13.42 21.36 15.61
CA GLY A 405 -12.91 22.52 16.36
C GLY A 405 -12.57 23.73 15.49
N ARG A 406 -12.21 23.50 14.22
CA ARG A 406 -11.87 24.53 13.22
C ARG A 406 -13.06 25.01 12.39
N CYS A 407 -14.20 24.33 12.45
CA CYS A 407 -15.42 24.80 11.82
C CYS A 407 -15.90 26.12 12.46
N SER A 408 -16.61 26.95 11.68
CA SER A 408 -17.35 28.10 12.20
C SER A 408 -18.42 27.69 13.22
N ASP A 409 -18.88 28.63 14.03
CA ASP A 409 -19.92 28.36 15.05
C ASP A 409 -21.24 27.91 14.43
N SER A 410 -21.59 28.41 13.23
CA SER A 410 -22.77 27.95 12.49
C SER A 410 -22.66 26.49 12.08
N LEU A 411 -21.50 26.07 11.54
CA LEU A 411 -21.25 24.67 11.18
C LEU A 411 -21.20 23.79 12.42
N LYS A 412 -20.57 24.24 13.51
CA LYS A 412 -20.57 23.51 14.78
C LYS A 412 -21.98 23.27 15.29
N ALA A 413 -22.85 24.28 15.25
CA ALA A 413 -24.25 24.16 15.66
C ALA A 413 -25.03 23.15 14.81
N ILE A 414 -24.78 23.09 13.49
CA ILE A 414 -25.40 22.11 12.60
C ILE A 414 -24.86 20.70 12.89
N ILE A 415 -23.53 20.52 12.89
CA ILE A 415 -22.86 19.22 13.05
C ILE A 415 -23.15 18.58 14.41
N SER A 416 -23.24 19.38 15.48
CA SER A 416 -23.52 18.92 16.84
C SER A 416 -25.01 18.84 17.18
N ASN A 417 -25.90 19.20 16.24
CA ASN A 417 -27.34 19.14 16.48
C ASN A 417 -27.77 17.69 16.77
N PRO A 418 -28.34 17.40 17.95
CA PRO A 418 -28.76 16.05 18.30
C PRO A 418 -29.86 15.51 17.38
N ASN A 419 -30.56 16.36 16.65
CA ASN A 419 -31.65 15.98 15.76
C ASN A 419 -31.30 16.12 14.26
N ILE A 420 -30.01 16.21 13.93
CA ILE A 420 -29.58 16.23 12.53
C ILE A 420 -30.11 15.00 11.77
N SER A 421 -30.72 15.21 10.62
CA SER A 421 -31.20 14.15 9.74
C SER A 421 -30.11 13.68 8.77
N MET A 422 -30.28 12.48 8.19
CA MET A 422 -29.35 11.99 7.18
C MET A 422 -29.31 12.92 5.96
N ASP A 423 -30.45 13.49 5.55
CA ASP A 423 -30.49 14.44 4.42
C ASP A 423 -29.74 15.73 4.74
N GLN A 424 -29.89 16.28 5.95
CA GLN A 424 -29.12 17.43 6.39
C GLN A 424 -27.61 17.15 6.39
N LEU A 425 -27.19 15.95 6.82
CA LEU A 425 -25.79 15.54 6.74
C LEU A 425 -25.31 15.41 5.29
N LYS A 426 -26.12 14.80 4.41
CA LYS A 426 -25.80 14.67 2.97
C LYS A 426 -25.65 16.05 2.33
N ASP A 427 -26.53 16.99 2.65
CA ASP A 427 -26.47 18.36 2.13
C ASP A 427 -25.24 19.09 2.64
N LEU A 428 -24.87 18.91 3.92
CA LEU A 428 -23.64 19.46 4.50
C LEU A 428 -22.37 18.93 3.80
N MET A 429 -22.34 17.63 3.46
CA MET A 429 -21.22 17.02 2.75
C MET A 429 -21.13 17.50 1.29
N ARG A 430 -22.28 17.70 0.61
CA ARG A 430 -22.33 18.30 -0.73
C ARG A 430 -21.93 19.77 -0.72
N GLU A 431 -22.31 20.51 0.32
CA GLU A 431 -21.88 21.89 0.52
C GLU A 431 -20.34 21.96 0.59
N PHE A 432 -19.72 21.08 1.39
CA PHE A 432 -18.26 21.02 1.48
C PHE A 432 -17.58 20.74 0.12
N GLU A 433 -18.13 19.82 -0.69
CA GLU A 433 -17.66 19.59 -2.06
C GLU A 433 -17.82 20.83 -2.95
N ALA A 434 -18.96 21.51 -2.85
CA ALA A 434 -19.27 22.69 -3.65
C ALA A 434 -18.34 23.87 -3.31
N VAL A 435 -18.11 24.16 -2.03
CA VAL A 435 -17.20 25.24 -1.60
C VAL A 435 -15.75 24.90 -1.89
N ALA A 436 -15.37 23.61 -1.88
CA ALA A 436 -14.06 23.17 -2.33
C ALA A 436 -13.85 23.40 -3.83
N LYS A 437 -14.86 23.11 -4.66
CA LYS A 437 -14.86 23.39 -6.11
C LYS A 437 -14.85 24.88 -6.41
N ALA A 438 -15.56 25.68 -5.63
CA ALA A 438 -15.58 27.13 -5.75
C ALA A 438 -14.32 27.83 -5.21
N GLY A 439 -13.50 27.14 -4.41
CA GLY A 439 -12.31 27.72 -3.78
C GLY A 439 -12.60 28.60 -2.56
N THR A 440 -13.80 28.51 -1.98
CA THR A 440 -14.31 29.39 -0.92
C THR A 440 -14.47 28.66 0.42
N VAL A 441 -13.69 27.61 0.65
CA VAL A 441 -13.81 26.66 1.79
C VAL A 441 -13.80 27.39 3.15
N GLU A 442 -12.78 28.20 3.40
CA GLU A 442 -12.60 28.88 4.68
C GLU A 442 -13.60 30.03 4.87
N GLU A 443 -13.98 30.71 3.78
CA GLU A 443 -15.02 31.76 3.77
C GLU A 443 -16.39 31.20 4.18
N ASN A 444 -16.65 29.93 3.86
CA ASN A 444 -17.85 29.21 4.28
C ASN A 444 -17.67 28.48 5.61
N GLY A 445 -16.59 28.76 6.35
CA GLY A 445 -16.37 28.29 7.71
C GLY A 445 -15.78 26.88 7.82
N TRP A 446 -15.41 26.24 6.72
CA TRP A 446 -14.82 24.89 6.74
C TRP A 446 -13.29 24.95 6.86
N PRO A 447 -12.66 23.98 7.56
CA PRO A 447 -11.22 23.78 7.47
C PRO A 447 -10.83 23.19 6.11
N LYS A 448 -9.67 23.58 5.60
CA LYS A 448 -9.11 23.06 4.34
C LYS A 448 -8.47 21.67 4.50
N TRP A 449 -9.22 20.70 5.02
CA TRP A 449 -8.79 19.33 5.32
C TRP A 449 -9.81 18.29 4.83
N ALA A 450 -9.58 17.70 3.65
CA ALA A 450 -10.54 16.81 3.01
C ALA A 450 -10.76 15.52 3.84
N TYR A 451 -9.67 14.89 4.30
CA TYR A 451 -9.76 13.68 5.12
C TYR A 451 -10.47 13.95 6.44
N HIS A 452 -10.09 15.02 7.12
CA HIS A 452 -10.61 15.32 8.45
C HIS A 452 -12.11 15.59 8.42
N VAL A 453 -12.58 16.38 7.43
CA VAL A 453 -14.00 16.66 7.23
C VAL A 453 -14.76 15.40 6.80
N SER A 454 -14.18 14.54 5.94
CA SER A 454 -14.82 13.25 5.61
C SER A 454 -15.08 12.38 6.85
N LYS A 455 -14.21 12.47 7.87
CA LYS A 455 -14.37 11.74 9.13
C LYS A 455 -15.37 12.40 10.10
N ILE A 456 -15.67 13.70 9.95
CA ILE A 456 -16.87 14.30 10.58
C ILE A 456 -18.11 13.61 10.02
N GLY A 457 -18.20 13.49 8.69
CA GLY A 457 -19.30 12.81 8.00
C GLY A 457 -19.54 11.39 8.55
N VAL A 458 -18.48 10.58 8.65
CA VAL A 458 -18.55 9.22 9.21
C VAL A 458 -19.07 9.19 10.66
N ARG A 459 -18.59 10.12 11.51
CA ARG A 459 -19.01 10.19 12.92
C ARG A 459 -20.49 10.55 13.06
N VAL A 460 -20.93 11.60 12.35
CA VAL A 460 -22.33 12.05 12.39
C VAL A 460 -23.26 11.01 11.76
N MET A 461 -22.86 10.40 10.64
CA MET A 461 -23.60 9.31 10.00
C MET A 461 -23.85 8.16 10.97
N SER A 462 -22.81 7.75 11.70
CA SER A 462 -22.91 6.66 12.68
C SER A 462 -23.90 6.98 13.80
N TYR A 463 -23.91 8.23 14.27
CA TYR A 463 -24.87 8.71 15.27
C TYR A 463 -26.32 8.67 14.75
N ILE A 464 -26.57 9.18 13.54
CA ILE A 464 -27.90 9.18 12.92
C ILE A 464 -28.40 7.74 12.74
N GLN A 465 -27.54 6.86 12.24
CA GLN A 465 -27.86 5.44 12.03
C GLN A 465 -28.17 4.73 13.34
N ALA A 466 -27.37 4.97 14.40
CA ALA A 466 -27.63 4.40 15.72
C ALA A 466 -28.99 4.82 16.28
N LYS A 467 -29.37 6.11 16.14
CA LYS A 467 -30.69 6.58 16.53
C LYS A 467 -31.82 5.91 15.76
N ALA A 468 -31.65 5.72 14.46
CA ALA A 468 -32.65 5.03 13.64
C ALA A 468 -32.90 3.60 14.14
N PHE A 469 -31.85 2.85 14.49
CA PHE A 469 -31.98 1.49 15.03
C PHE A 469 -32.49 1.45 16.47
N ALA A 470 -32.21 2.45 17.29
CA ALA A 470 -32.75 2.53 18.65
C ALA A 470 -34.29 2.56 18.68
N HIS A 471 -34.92 3.03 17.59
CA HIS A 471 -36.38 3.05 17.44
C HIS A 471 -36.94 1.83 16.67
N ASP A 472 -36.08 0.94 16.16
CA ASP A 472 -36.50 -0.25 15.40
C ASP A 472 -36.75 -1.45 16.33
N SER A 473 -38.00 -1.56 16.81
CA SER A 473 -38.44 -2.68 17.65
C SER A 473 -38.42 -4.05 16.95
N SER A 474 -38.36 -4.09 15.61
CA SER A 474 -38.34 -5.35 14.86
C SER A 474 -36.98 -6.05 14.88
N ARG A 475 -35.91 -5.28 15.13
CA ARG A 475 -34.52 -5.76 15.17
C ARG A 475 -33.81 -5.17 16.39
N PRO A 476 -34.14 -5.68 17.59
CA PRO A 476 -33.67 -5.06 18.82
C PRO A 476 -32.15 -5.11 18.94
N ASP A 477 -31.62 -4.11 19.64
CA ASP A 477 -30.23 -4.05 20.08
C ASP A 477 -29.20 -4.11 18.94
N ILE A 478 -29.53 -3.60 17.75
CA ILE A 478 -28.50 -3.24 16.76
C ILE A 478 -27.74 -2.02 17.28
N ILE A 479 -26.41 -2.13 17.33
CA ILE A 479 -25.54 -1.04 17.80
C ILE A 479 -24.64 -0.61 16.66
N VAL A 480 -24.72 0.68 16.33
CA VAL A 480 -23.79 1.34 15.40
C VAL A 480 -22.92 2.29 16.19
N ASN A 481 -21.60 2.19 16.03
CA ASN A 481 -20.64 3.11 16.62
C ASN A 481 -19.62 3.53 15.56
N SER A 482 -18.94 4.64 15.83
CA SER A 482 -17.72 5.02 15.11
C SER A 482 -16.52 4.98 16.03
N CYS A 483 -15.31 4.80 15.48
CA CYS A 483 -14.12 4.77 16.31
C CYS A 483 -12.87 5.38 15.70
N CYS A 484 -11.93 5.76 16.56
CA CYS A 484 -10.55 6.00 16.20
C CYS A 484 -9.70 4.75 16.48
N PRO A 485 -9.02 4.17 15.48
CA PRO A 485 -8.03 3.12 15.72
C PRO A 485 -6.73 3.67 16.36
N GLY A 486 -6.58 4.99 16.47
CA GLY A 486 -5.37 5.67 16.92
C GLY A 486 -4.35 5.87 15.80
N SER A 487 -3.16 6.37 16.16
CA SER A 487 -2.05 6.55 15.21
C SER A 487 -1.38 5.21 14.93
N VAL A 488 -2.01 4.40 14.08
CA VAL A 488 -1.51 3.07 13.69
C VAL A 488 -0.43 3.22 12.64
N HIS A 489 0.66 2.49 12.82
CA HIS A 489 1.72 2.39 11.83
C HIS A 489 1.21 1.56 10.64
N THR A 490 0.89 2.25 9.55
CA THR A 490 0.40 1.66 8.30
C THR A 490 1.21 2.18 7.13
N ASP A 491 0.99 1.63 5.93
CA ASP A 491 1.58 2.16 4.70
C ASP A 491 1.13 3.60 4.37
N THR A 492 0.13 4.13 5.08
CA THR A 492 -0.36 5.51 4.95
C THR A 492 -0.04 6.38 6.16
N ASN A 493 0.60 5.84 7.21
CA ASN A 493 0.98 6.57 8.42
C ASN A 493 2.25 5.99 9.07
N TYR A 494 3.42 6.37 8.55
CA TYR A 494 4.71 5.85 9.01
C TYR A 494 5.15 6.35 10.39
N ASN A 495 4.55 7.45 10.87
CA ASN A 495 4.78 7.98 12.22
C ASN A 495 3.82 7.39 13.26
N GLY A 496 3.05 6.37 12.88
CA GLY A 496 2.17 5.66 13.79
C GLY A 496 2.93 5.09 14.98
N THR A 497 2.40 5.33 16.18
CA THR A 497 2.94 4.83 17.46
C THR A 497 2.37 3.47 17.83
N LYS A 498 1.26 3.05 17.19
CA LYS A 498 0.59 1.77 17.45
C LYS A 498 0.92 0.75 16.37
N THR A 499 1.09 -0.51 16.76
CA THR A 499 1.06 -1.66 15.88
C THR A 499 -0.32 -1.87 15.27
N ILE A 500 -0.41 -2.69 14.23
CA ILE A 500 -1.68 -3.06 13.58
C ILE A 500 -2.64 -3.72 14.58
N ASP A 501 -2.14 -4.56 15.49
CA ASP A 501 -2.97 -5.20 16.52
C ASP A 501 -3.50 -4.18 17.51
N GLU A 502 -2.64 -3.30 18.03
CA GLU A 502 -3.06 -2.22 18.93
C GLU A 502 -4.08 -1.29 18.27
N GLY A 503 -3.94 -1.07 16.96
CA GLY A 503 -4.91 -0.33 16.15
C GLY A 503 -6.27 -1.01 15.99
N ALA A 504 -6.27 -2.35 15.92
CA ALA A 504 -7.48 -3.15 15.78
C ALA A 504 -8.27 -3.27 17.10
N VAL A 505 -7.65 -2.99 18.25
CA VAL A 505 -8.27 -3.16 19.58
C VAL A 505 -9.60 -2.40 19.73
N THR A 506 -9.67 -1.12 19.36
CA THR A 506 -10.90 -0.33 19.51
C THR A 506 -12.01 -0.80 18.55
N PRO A 507 -11.74 -0.98 17.24
CA PRO A 507 -12.75 -1.58 16.35
C PRO A 507 -13.24 -2.95 16.81
N LEU A 508 -12.34 -3.83 17.28
CA LEU A 508 -12.69 -5.16 17.78
C LEU A 508 -13.56 -5.09 19.03
N TYR A 509 -13.21 -4.21 19.97
CA TYR A 509 -14.02 -3.97 21.16
C TYR A 509 -15.48 -3.62 20.79
N LEU A 510 -15.68 -2.74 19.82
CA LEU A 510 -17.02 -2.35 19.36
C LEU A 510 -17.74 -3.46 18.59
N ALA A 511 -17.01 -4.18 17.74
CA ALA A 511 -17.55 -5.28 16.95
C ALA A 511 -18.01 -6.47 17.82
N LEU A 512 -17.49 -6.58 19.04
CA LEU A 512 -17.74 -7.67 19.98
C LEU A 512 -18.53 -7.23 21.22
N LEU A 513 -19.16 -6.04 21.20
CA LEU A 513 -20.00 -5.59 22.31
C LEU A 513 -21.10 -6.61 22.59
N LEU A 514 -21.27 -6.93 23.86
CA LEU A 514 -22.31 -7.84 24.29
C LEU A 514 -23.70 -7.24 24.04
N PRO A 515 -24.75 -8.09 23.95
CA PRO A 515 -26.12 -7.61 23.93
C PRO A 515 -26.46 -6.68 25.09
N ASN A 516 -27.31 -5.68 24.84
CA ASN A 516 -27.89 -4.78 25.84
C ASN A 516 -26.89 -3.90 26.60
N VAL A 517 -25.67 -3.66 26.10
CA VAL A 517 -24.75 -2.68 26.70
C VAL A 517 -25.39 -1.29 26.76
N GLU A 518 -25.17 -0.51 27.82
CA GLU A 518 -25.73 0.85 27.91
C GLU A 518 -24.94 1.85 27.03
N SER A 519 -23.62 1.69 26.99
CA SER A 519 -22.67 2.46 26.17
C SER A 519 -21.50 1.54 25.77
N PRO A 520 -20.90 1.70 24.57
CA PRO A 520 -21.21 2.74 23.59
C PRO A 520 -22.35 2.40 22.62
N LYS A 521 -23.22 3.39 22.34
CA LYS A 521 -24.41 3.27 21.48
C LYS A 521 -24.65 4.52 20.62
N GLY A 522 -24.08 4.56 19.41
CA GLY A 522 -24.09 5.75 18.54
C GLY A 522 -22.98 6.73 18.82
N GLU A 523 -21.96 6.30 19.57
CA GLU A 523 -20.90 7.16 20.07
C GLU A 523 -19.62 7.01 19.25
N PHE A 524 -18.72 7.98 19.41
CA PHE A 524 -17.37 7.91 18.85
C PHE A 524 -16.43 7.41 19.95
N VAL A 525 -15.66 6.37 19.65
CA VAL A 525 -14.82 5.71 20.65
C VAL A 525 -13.35 5.74 20.22
N SER A 526 -12.48 6.22 21.09
CA SER A 526 -11.03 6.22 20.91
C SER A 526 -10.40 5.51 22.10
N GLU A 527 -9.50 4.56 21.87
CA GLU A 527 -8.85 3.79 22.96
C GLU A 527 -9.83 3.13 23.94
N LYS A 528 -10.99 2.69 23.45
CA LYS A 528 -12.13 2.16 24.25
C LYS A 528 -12.79 3.17 25.19
N VAL A 529 -12.52 4.46 25.01
CA VAL A 529 -13.14 5.57 25.74
C VAL A 529 -14.10 6.31 24.80
N VAL A 530 -15.28 6.65 25.32
CA VAL A 530 -16.26 7.48 24.59
C VAL A 530 -15.75 8.92 24.53
N GLU A 531 -15.74 9.45 23.31
CA GLU A 531 -15.29 10.80 22.99
C GLU A 531 -16.50 11.64 22.56
N HIS A 532 -16.67 12.79 23.20
CA HIS A 532 -17.71 13.76 22.84
C HIS A 532 -17.18 14.80 21.84
N TRP A 533 -18.07 15.59 21.25
CA TRP A 533 -17.61 16.80 20.57
C TRP A 533 -17.00 17.74 21.62
N PRO A 534 -15.90 18.45 21.31
CA PRO A 534 -15.35 19.46 22.20
C PRO A 534 -16.43 20.50 22.50
N SER A 535 -16.62 20.80 23.79
CA SER A 535 -17.52 21.85 24.28
C SER A 535 -17.00 23.24 23.95
#